data_AF-A0AAW0NLF1-F1
#
_entry.id   AF-A0AAW0NLF1-F1
#
_cell.length_a   1.000
_cell.length_b   1.000
_cell.length_c   1.000
_cell.angle_alpha   90.00
_cell.angle_beta   90.00
_cell.angle_gamma   90.00
#
_symmetry.space_group_name_H-M   'P 1'
#
loop_
_entity.id
_entity.type
_entity.pdbx_description
1 polymer ?
#
loop_
_entity_poly.entity_id
_entity_poly.type
_entity_poly.pdbx_seq_one_letter_code
_entity_poly.pdbx_strand_id
1 'polypeptide(L)'
;MADVPQLIKLGISLKMLPNNSAVHFKSDGASGRGHVYEHRWSDLPLEQQSKDPQSVIYSGLYDTEGVAHTKSGERQPVQINIQFTEAGEFETVWQVKFYNYNKRDHCQWGNSFNSIEYECKPNDTRTLMWINKETFL
;
A
#
# COMPACT_ATOMS: atom_id res chain seq x y z
N MET A 1 -10.15 19.65 -22.17
CA MET A 1 -10.65 18.51 -21.38
C MET A 1 -9.42 17.73 -20.93
N ALA A 2 -9.14 17.68 -19.64
CA ALA A 2 -7.96 16.97 -19.14
C ALA A 2 -8.18 15.46 -19.34
N ASP A 3 -7.33 14.86 -20.16
CA ASP A 3 -7.29 13.42 -20.40
C ASP A 3 -6.78 12.75 -19.12
N VAL A 4 -7.73 12.36 -18.25
CA VAL A 4 -7.39 11.64 -17.02
C VAL A 4 -7.05 10.21 -17.42
N PRO A 5 -5.86 9.70 -17.05
CA PRO A 5 -5.44 8.37 -17.42
C PRO A 5 -6.45 7.34 -16.91
N GLN A 6 -6.89 6.45 -17.80
CA GLN A 6 -7.89 5.43 -17.46
C GLN A 6 -7.34 4.34 -16.54
N LEU A 7 -6.02 4.28 -16.38
CA LEU A 7 -5.33 3.32 -15.54
C LEU A 7 -4.25 4.01 -14.71
N ILE A 8 -4.26 3.78 -13.41
CA ILE A 8 -3.26 4.31 -12.49
C ILE A 8 -2.58 3.12 -11.84
N LYS A 9 -1.28 3.00 -12.10
CA LYS A 9 -0.43 2.00 -11.50
C LYS A 9 0.28 2.62 -10.30
N LEU A 10 0.21 1.98 -9.16
CA LEU A 10 0.81 2.44 -7.91
C LEU A 10 1.73 1.35 -7.38
N GLY A 11 3.03 1.55 -7.44
CA GLY A 11 4.03 0.72 -6.77
C GLY A 11 4.33 1.28 -5.39
N ILE A 12 4.09 0.52 -4.34
CA ILE A 12 4.53 0.86 -2.98
C ILE A 12 5.62 -0.13 -2.59
N SER A 13 6.84 0.36 -2.47
CA SER A 13 8.01 -0.40 -2.03
C SER A 13 8.29 -0.10 -0.56
N LEU A 14 8.65 -1.14 0.19
CA LEU A 14 8.98 -1.02 1.60
C LEU A 14 10.49 -0.93 1.74
N LYS A 15 10.97 0.17 2.33
CA LYS A 15 12.37 0.27 2.75
C LYS A 15 12.56 -0.54 4.03
N MET A 16 13.19 -1.69 3.88
CA MET A 16 13.62 -2.53 4.99
C MET A 16 14.84 -1.90 5.65
N LEU A 17 14.80 -1.70 6.95
CA LEU A 17 15.96 -1.29 7.73
C LEU A 17 16.96 -2.45 7.84
N PRO A 18 18.28 -2.19 7.87
CA PRO A 18 19.32 -3.23 7.92
C PRO A 18 19.22 -4.16 9.14
N ASN A 19 18.54 -3.73 10.20
CA ASN A 19 18.35 -4.51 11.44
C ASN A 19 16.93 -5.04 11.65
N ASN A 20 15.96 -4.66 10.79
CA ASN A 20 14.55 -4.95 10.98
C ASN A 20 13.97 -5.59 9.71
N SER A 21 14.00 -6.93 9.65
CA SER A 21 13.33 -7.72 8.61
C SER A 21 11.82 -7.76 8.84
N ALA A 22 11.16 -6.64 8.63
CA ALA A 22 9.71 -6.63 8.55
C ALA A 22 9.29 -7.43 7.30
N VAL A 23 8.63 -8.56 7.49
CA VAL A 23 7.97 -9.30 6.40
C VAL A 23 6.53 -8.88 6.40
N HIS A 24 6.16 -8.08 5.41
CA HIS A 24 4.84 -7.49 5.33
C HIS A 24 3.87 -8.50 4.71
N PHE A 25 2.69 -8.58 5.31
CA PHE A 25 1.57 -9.32 4.77
C PHE A 25 0.49 -8.29 4.45
N LYS A 26 -0.24 -8.51 3.37
CA LYS A 26 -1.51 -7.85 3.15
C LYS A 26 -2.55 -8.96 3.15
N SER A 27 -3.46 -8.97 4.12
CA SER A 27 -4.78 -9.56 3.91
C SER A 27 -5.74 -8.42 3.70
N ASP A 28 -6.48 -8.46 2.59
CA ASP A 28 -7.52 -7.49 2.28
C ASP A 28 -8.47 -7.36 3.48
N GLY A 29 -8.46 -6.20 4.11
CA GLY A 29 -9.44 -5.82 5.12
C GLY A 29 -10.44 -4.92 4.45
N ALA A 30 -11.73 -5.27 4.52
CA ALA A 30 -12.79 -4.39 4.05
C ALA A 30 -12.62 -2.98 4.64
N SER A 31 -12.68 -1.95 3.77
CA SER A 31 -12.67 -0.55 4.19
C SER A 31 -13.85 -0.32 5.15
N GLY A 32 -13.53 -0.31 6.43
CA GLY A 32 -14.47 0.07 7.48
C GLY A 32 -14.40 1.57 7.66
N ARG A 33 -15.27 2.32 6.97
CA ARG A 33 -15.48 3.75 7.27
C ARG A 33 -15.82 3.90 8.75
N GLY A 34 -14.89 4.45 9.54
CA GLY A 34 -15.11 4.74 10.96
C GLY A 34 -14.02 4.23 11.92
N HIS A 35 -13.06 3.42 11.47
CA HIS A 35 -11.91 3.06 12.32
C HIS A 35 -10.76 4.07 12.19
N VAL A 36 -10.34 4.59 13.33
CA VAL A 36 -9.06 5.31 13.45
C VAL A 36 -7.99 4.24 13.60
N TYR A 37 -7.28 3.95 12.52
CA TYR A 37 -6.10 3.09 12.57
C TYR A 37 -4.93 3.88 13.16
N GLU A 38 -4.24 3.32 14.15
CA GLU A 38 -3.02 3.93 14.73
C GLU A 38 -1.96 4.17 13.64
N HIS A 39 -1.92 3.29 12.64
CA HIS A 39 -1.06 3.40 11.48
C HIS A 39 -1.87 3.81 10.25
N ARG A 40 -1.89 5.13 9.98
CA ARG A 40 -2.46 5.68 8.75
C ARG A 40 -1.34 6.25 7.87
N TRP A 41 -1.19 5.71 6.68
CA TRP A 41 -0.36 6.26 5.62
C TRP A 41 -1.21 7.17 4.75
N SER A 42 -1.30 8.41 5.21
CA SER A 42 -1.72 9.55 4.41
C SER A 42 -0.46 10.36 4.16
N ASP A 43 -0.19 10.77 2.92
CA ASP A 43 1.03 11.52 2.54
C ASP A 43 2.28 10.68 2.23
N LEU A 44 2.11 9.44 1.77
CA LEU A 44 3.25 8.69 1.23
C LEU A 44 3.80 9.46 0.02
N PRO A 45 5.10 9.86 0.00
CA PRO A 45 5.66 10.62 -1.10
C PRO A 45 5.71 9.72 -2.33
N LEU A 46 4.74 9.90 -3.22
CA LEU A 46 4.66 9.19 -4.48
C LEU A 46 5.37 9.99 -5.56
N GLU A 47 6.39 9.39 -6.14
CA GLU A 47 7.03 9.91 -7.34
C GLU A 47 6.30 9.35 -8.57
N GLN A 48 5.85 10.24 -9.45
CA GLN A 48 5.33 9.83 -10.74
C GLN A 48 6.51 9.36 -11.60
N GLN A 49 6.63 8.06 -11.80
CA GLN A 49 7.68 7.49 -12.65
C GLN A 49 7.40 7.69 -14.13
N SER A 50 6.14 7.59 -14.55
CA SER A 50 5.77 7.72 -15.96
C SER A 50 4.31 8.13 -16.10
N LYS A 51 4.01 8.92 -17.14
CA LYS A 51 2.65 9.33 -17.49
C LYS A 51 2.45 9.18 -18.98
N ASP A 52 1.59 8.25 -19.34
CA ASP A 52 1.09 8.01 -20.68
C ASP A 52 -0.38 8.47 -20.76
N PRO A 53 -0.93 8.71 -21.97
CA PRO A 53 -2.34 9.04 -22.12
C PRO A 53 -3.28 7.94 -21.58
N GLN A 54 -2.84 6.69 -21.66
CA GLN A 54 -3.64 5.55 -21.21
C GLN A 54 -3.41 5.21 -19.74
N SER A 55 -2.22 5.49 -19.20
CA SER A 55 -1.88 5.10 -17.84
C SER A 55 -0.84 6.00 -17.18
N VAL A 56 -0.87 6.06 -15.86
CA VAL A 56 0.16 6.76 -15.07
C VAL A 56 0.74 5.80 -14.03
N ILE A 57 2.05 5.85 -13.84
CA ILE A 57 2.78 5.01 -12.89
C ILE A 57 3.31 5.91 -11.78
N TYR A 58 2.88 5.61 -10.57
CA TYR A 58 3.38 6.19 -9.34
C TYR A 58 4.19 5.15 -8.58
N SER A 59 5.27 5.58 -7.93
CA SER A 59 6.09 4.73 -7.09
C SER A 59 6.39 5.45 -5.79
N GLY A 60 6.21 4.76 -4.69
CA GLY A 60 6.42 5.30 -3.35
C GLY A 60 7.30 4.38 -2.55
N LEU A 61 8.22 4.97 -1.82
CA LEU A 61 9.01 4.26 -0.83
C LEU A 61 8.43 4.52 0.55
N TYR A 62 7.97 3.46 1.21
CA TYR A 62 7.56 3.54 2.60
C TYR A 62 8.73 3.21 3.51
N ASP A 63 9.09 4.15 4.38
CA ASP A 63 10.07 3.90 5.43
C ASP A 63 9.37 3.26 6.64
N THR A 64 9.87 2.09 7.02
CA THR A 64 9.33 1.33 8.17
C THR A 64 9.98 1.72 9.49
N GLU A 65 10.84 2.75 9.50
CA GLU A 65 11.49 3.28 10.68
C GLU A 65 10.47 3.81 11.70
N GLY A 66 10.64 3.39 12.95
CA GLY A 66 9.71 3.73 14.04
C GLY A 66 8.46 2.85 14.13
N VAL A 67 8.24 1.90 13.20
CA VAL A 67 7.12 0.96 13.34
C VAL A 67 7.44 -0.05 14.45
N ALA A 68 6.67 0.01 15.54
CA ALA A 68 6.82 -0.89 16.67
C ALA A 68 6.56 -2.35 16.26
N HIS A 69 7.36 -3.27 16.80
CA HIS A 69 7.16 -4.70 16.57
C HIS A 69 5.77 -5.12 17.07
N THR A 70 5.02 -5.81 16.21
CA THR A 70 3.75 -6.41 16.61
C THR A 70 3.95 -7.54 17.59
N LYS A 71 3.11 -7.58 18.63
CA LYS A 71 3.03 -8.73 19.52
C LYS A 71 2.70 -9.98 18.70
N SER A 72 3.30 -11.10 19.10
CA SER A 72 3.09 -12.39 18.44
C SER A 72 1.61 -12.75 18.38
N GLY A 73 1.07 -12.91 17.17
CA GLY A 73 -0.32 -13.29 16.93
C GLY A 73 -1.24 -12.15 16.51
N GLU A 74 -0.78 -10.89 16.63
CA GLU A 74 -1.57 -9.72 16.25
C GLU A 74 -1.22 -9.24 14.84
N ARG A 75 -2.22 -8.76 14.11
CA ARG A 75 -2.05 -8.08 12.81
C ARG A 75 -2.34 -6.61 13.03
N GLN A 76 -1.48 -5.76 12.49
CA GLN A 76 -1.69 -4.32 12.54
C GLN A 76 -2.38 -3.88 11.24
N PRO A 77 -3.56 -3.28 11.35
CA PRO A 77 -4.18 -2.62 10.22
C PRO A 77 -3.41 -1.34 9.90
N VAL A 78 -2.88 -1.26 8.69
CA VAL A 78 -2.31 -0.06 8.10
C VAL A 78 -3.30 0.44 7.07
N GLN A 79 -3.83 1.64 7.25
CA GLN A 79 -4.68 2.27 6.23
C GLN A 79 -3.81 3.10 5.30
N ILE A 80 -3.89 2.81 4.01
CA ILE A 80 -3.24 3.57 2.95
C ILE A 80 -4.32 4.42 2.31
N ASN A 81 -4.15 5.74 2.38
CA ASN A 81 -4.99 6.70 1.71
C ASN A 81 -4.09 7.65 0.92
N ILE A 82 -4.28 7.67 -0.39
CA ILE A 82 -3.52 8.48 -1.34
C ILE A 82 -4.52 9.29 -2.13
N GLN A 83 -4.38 10.60 -2.14
CA GLN A 83 -5.24 11.50 -2.90
C GLN A 83 -4.59 11.85 -4.24
N PHE A 84 -5.27 11.51 -5.34
CA PHE A 84 -4.88 11.93 -6.68
C PHE A 84 -5.77 13.09 -7.15
N THR A 85 -5.16 14.24 -7.41
CA THR A 85 -5.88 15.47 -7.82
C THR A 85 -6.79 15.28 -9.04
N GLU A 86 -6.41 14.41 -9.98
CA GLU A 86 -7.15 14.22 -11.23
C GLU A 86 -8.03 12.95 -11.26
N ALA A 87 -7.77 11.99 -10.37
CA ALA A 87 -8.33 10.63 -10.44
C ALA A 87 -9.17 10.19 -9.23
N GLY A 88 -9.13 10.94 -8.14
CA GLY A 88 -9.82 10.64 -6.89
C GLY A 88 -8.90 10.04 -5.83
N GLU A 89 -9.50 9.42 -4.81
CA GLU A 89 -8.75 8.85 -3.69
C GLU A 89 -8.52 7.36 -3.92
N PHE A 90 -7.30 6.90 -3.65
CA PHE A 90 -6.99 5.48 -3.49
C PHE A 90 -6.99 5.17 -2.00
N GLU A 91 -7.86 4.26 -1.59
CA GLU A 91 -7.95 3.78 -0.22
C GLU A 91 -7.82 2.26 -0.20
N THR A 92 -6.93 1.76 0.65
CA THR A 92 -6.84 0.32 0.93
C THR A 92 -6.33 0.10 2.35
N VAL A 93 -6.70 -1.01 2.97
CA VAL A 93 -6.24 -1.38 4.30
C VAL A 93 -5.38 -2.63 4.19
N TRP A 94 -4.16 -2.56 4.69
CA TRP A 94 -3.23 -3.68 4.75
C TRP A 94 -3.17 -4.24 6.16
N GLN A 95 -3.32 -5.55 6.27
CA GLN A 95 -3.12 -6.26 7.53
C GLN A 95 -1.68 -6.76 7.63
N VAL A 96 -0.78 -5.92 8.12
CA VAL A 96 0.66 -6.22 8.21
C VAL A 96 1.02 -6.88 9.54
N LYS A 97 2.11 -7.64 9.55
CA LYS A 97 2.68 -8.22 10.76
C LYS A 97 4.19 -8.05 10.75
N PHE A 98 4.72 -7.37 11.75
CA PHE A 98 6.15 -7.08 11.85
C PHE A 98 6.82 -8.18 12.65
N TYR A 99 7.59 -9.03 11.97
CA TYR A 99 8.41 -10.05 12.61
C TYR A 99 9.81 -9.51 12.92
N ASN A 100 10.40 -10.02 14.00
CA ASN A 100 11.82 -9.83 14.28
C ASN A 100 12.64 -10.73 13.33
N TYR A 101 13.85 -10.30 12.94
CA TYR A 101 14.81 -11.07 12.14
C TYR A 101 14.93 -12.54 12.61
N ASN A 102 14.99 -12.75 13.93
CA ASN A 102 15.14 -14.07 14.54
C ASN A 102 13.89 -14.98 14.40
N LYS A 103 12.75 -14.43 13.94
CA LYS A 103 11.47 -15.14 13.77
C LYS A 103 11.04 -15.22 12.30
N ARG A 104 11.96 -14.98 11.35
CA ARG A 104 11.71 -15.06 9.90
C ARG A 104 11.15 -16.42 9.43
N ASP A 105 11.43 -17.51 10.15
CA ASP A 105 10.93 -18.86 9.81
C ASP A 105 9.40 -18.98 9.93
N HIS A 106 8.75 -18.12 10.73
CA HIS A 106 7.28 -18.06 10.83
C HIS A 106 6.61 -17.38 9.63
N CYS A 107 7.38 -16.95 8.62
CA CYS A 107 6.87 -16.28 7.42
C CYS A 107 6.29 -17.26 6.37
N GLN A 108 6.05 -18.52 6.72
CA GLN A 108 5.57 -19.55 5.79
C GLN A 108 4.08 -19.46 5.43
N TRP A 109 3.31 -18.58 6.09
CA TRP A 109 1.84 -18.57 5.98
C TRP A 109 1.23 -17.39 5.22
N GLY A 110 2.00 -16.71 4.37
CA GLY A 110 1.44 -15.73 3.42
C GLY A 110 2.46 -15.15 2.44
N ASN A 111 2.03 -14.18 1.65
CA ASN A 111 2.89 -13.53 0.66
C ASN A 111 3.83 -12.55 1.34
N SER A 112 5.11 -12.92 1.47
CA SER A 112 6.18 -11.97 1.71
C SER A 112 6.37 -11.11 0.46
N PHE A 113 6.25 -9.80 0.60
CA PHE A 113 6.53 -8.85 -0.49
C PHE A 113 7.49 -7.77 0.00
N ASN A 114 8.37 -7.33 -0.89
CA ASN A 114 9.14 -6.10 -0.73
C ASN A 114 8.38 -4.92 -1.34
N SER A 115 7.63 -5.16 -2.42
CA SER A 115 6.84 -4.15 -3.10
C SER A 115 5.45 -4.67 -3.47
N ILE A 116 4.43 -3.80 -3.43
CA ILE A 116 3.11 -4.11 -3.99
C ILE A 116 2.82 -3.13 -5.11
N GLU A 117 2.45 -3.66 -6.26
CA GLU A 117 1.92 -2.89 -7.36
C GLU A 117 0.40 -3.02 -7.44
N TYR A 118 -0.28 -1.89 -7.54
CA TYR A 118 -1.72 -1.78 -7.71
C TYR A 118 -2.04 -1.26 -9.08
N GLU A 119 -2.97 -1.89 -9.79
CA GLU A 119 -3.57 -1.34 -10.99
C GLU A 119 -4.97 -0.87 -10.63
N CYS A 120 -5.17 0.43 -10.61
CA CYS A 120 -6.40 1.09 -10.19
C CYS A 120 -7.02 1.84 -11.37
N LYS A 121 -8.34 1.93 -11.42
CA LYS A 121 -9.05 2.75 -12.40
C LYS A 121 -9.84 3.83 -11.67
N PRO A 122 -9.78 5.10 -12.12
CA PRO A 122 -10.62 6.14 -11.57
C PRO A 122 -12.09 5.78 -11.81
N ASN A 123 -12.94 6.03 -10.81
CA ASN A 123 -14.37 5.84 -10.97
C ASN A 123 -15.00 7.06 -11.68
N ASP A 124 -16.22 6.90 -12.20
CA ASP A 124 -16.92 7.95 -12.96
C ASP A 124 -17.12 9.25 -12.14
N THR A 125 -17.37 9.09 -10.83
CA THR A 125 -17.50 10.18 -9.86
C THR A 125 -16.16 10.76 -9.35
N ARG A 126 -15.02 10.17 -9.73
CA ARG A 126 -13.66 10.54 -9.30
C ARG A 126 -13.50 10.67 -7.78
N THR A 127 -14.24 9.85 -7.04
CA THR A 127 -14.22 9.84 -5.56
C THR A 127 -13.26 8.80 -5.02
N LEU A 128 -13.48 7.53 -5.35
CA LEU A 128 -12.72 6.39 -4.87
C LEU A 128 -12.31 5.48 -6.04
N MET A 129 -11.02 5.24 -6.19
CA MET A 129 -10.48 4.44 -7.28
C MET A 129 -10.77 2.95 -7.07
N TRP A 130 -11.05 2.24 -8.17
CA TRP A 130 -11.27 0.80 -8.15
C TRP A 130 -9.96 0.06 -8.39
N ILE A 131 -9.56 -0.76 -7.41
CA ILE A 131 -8.42 -1.66 -7.54
C ILE A 131 -8.83 -2.82 -8.45
N ASN A 132 -8.24 -2.89 -9.64
CA ASN A 132 -8.47 -3.96 -10.61
C ASN A 132 -7.51 -5.13 -10.41
N LYS A 133 -6.26 -4.85 -10.04
CA LYS A 133 -5.22 -5.86 -9.84
C LYS A 133 -4.25 -5.45 -8.76
N GLU A 134 -3.73 -6.44 -8.06
CA GLU A 134 -2.68 -6.31 -7.05
C GLU A 134 -1.61 -7.35 -7.35
N THR A 135 -0.35 -6.92 -7.40
CA THR A 135 0.80 -7.78 -7.65
C THR A 135 1.79 -7.63 -6.51
N PHE A 136 2.14 -8.74 -5.88
CA PHE A 136 3.11 -8.80 -4.78
C PHE A 136 4.47 -9.18 -5.36
N LEU A 137 5.47 -8.31 -5.16
CA LEU A 137 6.84 -8.45 -5.66
C LEU A 137 7.85 -8.60 -4.52
#